data_AF-A0A1H7BNN3-F1
#
_entry.id   AF-A0A1H7BNN3-F1
#
_cell.length_a   1.000
_cell.length_b   1.000
_cell.length_c   1.000
_cell.angle_alpha   90.00
_cell.angle_beta   90.00
_cell.angle_gamma   90.00
#
_symmetry.space_group_name_H-M   'P 1'
#
loop_
_entity.id
_entity.type
_entity.pdbx_description
1 polymer ?
#
loop_
_entity_poly.entity_id
_entity_poly.type
_entity_poly.pdbx_seq_one_letter_code
_entity_poly.pdbx_strand_id
1 'polypeptide(L)'
;MGCARQHKPKSVMKLISCLFCLGQMFVAVDAFAQSGAGSNGKKDLVGWFVSHEGTKADIDTCIEVSEYSVAQIRHLLSKMEMVDQLYRDSLMSVPGTDQRYLGYVSKVIANDKANQAILTKIIANMGWPKLSVVGSQGVNAAWLVVWHAKRSYQDRYFPLIKKAHENDEIPDAHFTTLRKKLAPAH
;
A
#
# COMPACT_ATOMS: atom_id res chain seq x y z
N MET A 1 -56.62 -15.19 40.47
CA MET A 1 -56.88 -15.32 39.02
C MET A 1 -55.65 -15.91 38.38
N GLY A 2 -55.76 -17.11 37.82
CA GLY A 2 -54.65 -17.82 37.19
C GLY A 2 -54.45 -17.46 35.73
N CYS A 3 -53.27 -17.73 35.20
CA CYS A 3 -53.10 -18.58 34.03
C CYS A 3 -51.62 -18.99 33.92
N ALA A 4 -51.40 -20.29 33.73
CA ALA A 4 -50.09 -20.92 33.57
C ALA A 4 -49.77 -21.18 32.10
N ARG A 5 -48.48 -21.16 31.73
CA ARG A 5 -47.75 -22.16 30.91
C ARG A 5 -46.31 -21.67 30.64
N GLN A 6 -45.29 -22.30 31.23
CA GLN A 6 -44.50 -23.47 30.77
C GLN A 6 -43.44 -23.11 29.70
N HIS A 7 -42.15 -23.14 30.08
CA HIS A 7 -41.10 -24.14 29.73
C HIS A 7 -40.39 -23.87 28.37
N LYS A 8 -39.08 -24.01 28.15
CA LYS A 8 -37.84 -24.30 28.91
C LYS A 8 -36.65 -24.04 27.91
N PRO A 9 -35.36 -24.36 28.18
CA PRO A 9 -34.21 -23.49 27.89
C PRO A 9 -33.30 -24.01 26.74
N LYS A 10 -32.22 -23.27 26.43
CA LYS A 10 -30.93 -23.68 25.79
C LYS A 10 -30.15 -22.38 25.47
N SER A 11 -28.83 -22.27 25.40
CA SER A 11 -27.68 -23.13 25.70
C SER A 11 -26.45 -22.22 25.66
N VAL A 12 -25.45 -22.54 26.47
CA VAL A 12 -24.12 -21.93 26.48
C VAL A 12 -23.41 -22.18 25.15
N MET A 13 -22.82 -21.16 24.52
CA MET A 13 -21.93 -21.32 23.37
C MET A 13 -20.48 -21.05 23.80
N LYS A 14 -19.73 -22.14 23.96
CA LYS A 14 -18.29 -22.20 23.68
C LYS A 14 -18.13 -22.43 22.18
N LEU A 15 -17.21 -21.74 21.53
CA LEU A 15 -16.71 -22.14 20.22
C LEU A 15 -15.19 -22.26 20.28
N ILE A 16 -14.78 -23.52 20.21
CA ILE A 16 -13.43 -24.03 20.00
C ILE A 16 -13.25 -24.19 18.48
N SER A 17 -12.06 -23.82 18.02
CA SER A 17 -11.25 -24.38 16.92
C SER A 17 -11.96 -25.18 15.80
N CYS A 18 -11.71 -24.77 14.55
CA CYS A 18 -11.79 -25.68 13.41
C CYS A 18 -10.56 -25.49 12.50
N LEU A 19 -9.60 -26.42 12.65
CA LEU A 19 -8.70 -26.84 11.58
C LEU A 19 -9.54 -27.45 10.45
N PHE A 20 -9.20 -27.16 9.19
CA PHE A 20 -9.63 -27.98 8.05
C PHE A 20 -8.41 -28.56 7.32
N CYS A 21 -8.52 -29.86 7.09
CA CYS A 21 -7.56 -30.77 6.47
C CYS A 21 -7.47 -30.61 4.95
N LEU A 22 -6.24 -30.79 4.45
CA LEU A 22 -5.79 -31.69 3.37
C LEU A 22 -6.75 -32.01 2.19
N GLY A 23 -6.27 -31.71 0.98
CA GLY A 23 -6.66 -32.36 -0.28
C GLY A 23 -5.41 -32.53 -1.16
N GLN A 24 -5.10 -33.79 -1.49
CA GLN A 24 -3.86 -34.30 -2.08
C GLN A 24 -3.93 -34.41 -3.62
N MET A 25 -2.73 -34.43 -4.23
CA MET A 25 -2.30 -35.24 -5.38
C MET A 25 -2.83 -34.93 -6.79
N PHE A 26 -1.95 -34.46 -7.67
CA PHE A 26 -1.71 -35.05 -8.99
C PHE A 26 -0.25 -34.78 -9.42
N VAL A 27 0.43 -35.82 -9.93
CA VAL A 27 1.83 -35.83 -10.40
C VAL A 27 1.85 -36.34 -11.84
N ALA A 28 2.66 -35.71 -12.72
CA ALA A 28 3.36 -36.24 -13.92
C ALA A 28 3.66 -35.04 -14.86
N VAL A 29 4.87 -34.47 -14.97
CA VAL A 29 6.15 -34.91 -15.59
C VAL A 29 6.16 -34.82 -17.14
N ASP A 30 6.91 -33.81 -17.60
CA ASP A 30 7.77 -33.66 -18.79
C ASP A 30 7.31 -33.56 -20.27
N ALA A 31 7.77 -32.45 -20.87
CA ALA A 31 8.55 -32.30 -22.11
C ALA A 31 7.89 -32.14 -23.50
N PHE A 32 8.23 -30.99 -24.12
CA PHE A 32 8.89 -30.82 -25.43
C PHE A 32 8.16 -30.05 -26.57
N ALA A 33 8.92 -29.08 -27.11
CA ALA A 33 8.97 -28.47 -28.46
C ALA A 33 7.84 -27.60 -29.05
N GLN A 34 8.18 -26.30 -29.10
CA GLN A 34 8.18 -25.34 -30.24
C GLN A 34 7.32 -25.62 -31.50
N SER A 35 6.47 -24.65 -31.84
CA SER A 35 6.61 -23.69 -32.98
C SER A 35 5.23 -23.24 -33.52
N GLY A 36 5.10 -21.98 -33.94
CA GLY A 36 3.96 -21.53 -34.76
C GLY A 36 3.46 -20.12 -34.46
N ALA A 37 3.62 -19.24 -35.44
CA ALA A 37 3.37 -17.79 -35.40
C ALA A 37 1.91 -17.34 -35.23
N GLY A 38 1.77 -16.12 -34.69
CA GLY A 38 0.75 -15.16 -35.11
C GLY A 38 -0.44 -14.95 -34.18
N SER A 39 -0.45 -13.86 -33.43
CA SER A 39 -1.56 -12.88 -33.48
C SER A 39 -1.32 -11.69 -32.55
N ASN A 40 -1.93 -10.62 -32.98
CA ASN A 40 -1.84 -9.23 -32.56
C ASN A 40 -2.74 -8.98 -31.33
N GLY A 41 -2.31 -8.07 -30.45
CA GLY A 41 -3.17 -7.42 -29.45
C GLY A 41 -3.34 -8.18 -28.14
N LYS A 42 -3.09 -7.46 -27.02
CA LYS A 42 -3.21 -7.89 -25.62
C LYS A 42 -2.03 -8.72 -25.09
N LYS A 43 -0.87 -8.09 -24.92
CA LYS A 43 0.09 -8.58 -23.92
C LYS A 43 -0.39 -8.18 -22.54
N ASP A 44 -1.08 -9.12 -21.93
CA ASP A 44 -0.91 -9.56 -20.54
C ASP A 44 -1.02 -8.50 -19.45
N LEU A 45 -2.27 -8.31 -19.00
CA LEU A 45 -2.65 -7.68 -17.74
C LEU A 45 -2.35 -8.56 -16.50
N VAL A 46 -1.63 -9.67 -16.65
CA VAL A 46 -1.21 -10.56 -15.55
C VAL A 46 0.19 -11.07 -15.87
N GLY A 47 1.21 -10.37 -15.40
CA GLY A 47 2.61 -10.72 -15.66
C GLY A 47 3.62 -9.71 -15.13
N TRP A 48 3.38 -9.14 -13.94
CA TRP A 48 4.41 -8.34 -13.27
C TRP A 48 5.39 -9.27 -12.56
N PHE A 49 6.39 -9.71 -13.32
CA PHE A 49 7.54 -10.46 -12.84
C PHE A 49 8.18 -9.70 -11.66
N VAL A 50 8.19 -10.31 -10.48
CA VAL A 50 9.06 -9.91 -9.37
C VAL A 50 10.51 -10.11 -9.86
N SER A 51 11.14 -9.04 -10.32
CA SER A 51 12.55 -9.08 -10.68
C SER A 51 13.38 -9.32 -9.41
N HIS A 52 14.28 -10.30 -9.48
CA HIS A 52 15.21 -10.65 -8.40
C HIS A 52 16.34 -9.62 -8.22
N GLU A 53 16.24 -8.46 -8.90
CA GLU A 53 17.05 -7.30 -8.59
C GLU A 53 16.47 -6.63 -7.33
N GLY A 54 16.67 -7.28 -6.18
CA GLY A 54 16.05 -6.95 -4.88
C GLY A 54 16.34 -5.54 -4.35
N THR A 55 17.10 -4.72 -5.07
CA THR A 55 17.50 -3.36 -4.70
C THR A 55 16.83 -2.26 -5.52
N LYS A 56 16.12 -2.59 -6.61
CA LYS A 56 15.44 -1.59 -7.44
C LYS A 56 14.00 -1.35 -6.98
N ALA A 57 13.57 -0.09 -7.06
CA ALA A 57 12.19 0.29 -6.84
C ALA A 57 11.30 -0.28 -7.96
N ASP A 58 10.05 -0.60 -7.64
CA ASP A 58 9.08 -1.12 -8.62
C ASP A 58 8.30 0.00 -9.33
N ILE A 59 8.56 1.25 -8.94
CA ILE A 59 8.01 2.44 -9.58
C ILE A 59 9.15 3.22 -10.21
N ASP A 60 8.95 3.56 -11.48
CA ASP A 60 9.90 4.36 -12.24
C ASP A 60 9.96 5.80 -11.70
N THR A 61 11.16 6.23 -11.32
CA THR A 61 11.43 7.59 -10.83
C THR A 61 11.56 8.63 -11.94
N CYS A 62 11.75 8.20 -13.18
CA CYS A 62 11.93 9.06 -14.35
C CYS A 62 10.59 9.60 -14.91
N ILE A 63 9.49 9.40 -14.19
CA ILE A 63 8.19 9.94 -14.56
C ILE A 63 8.21 11.48 -14.48
N GLU A 64 7.85 12.12 -15.59
CA GLU A 64 7.62 13.56 -15.68
C GLU A 64 6.13 13.85 -15.48
N VAL A 65 5.80 14.47 -14.34
CA VAL A 65 4.42 14.68 -13.88
C VAL A 65 3.80 15.99 -14.37
N SER A 66 4.55 16.85 -15.06
CA SER A 66 4.07 18.17 -15.50
C SER A 66 2.88 18.06 -16.45
N GLU A 67 2.87 17.04 -17.30
CA GLU A 67 1.84 16.80 -18.32
C GLU A 67 0.70 15.88 -17.84
N TYR A 68 0.72 15.45 -16.57
CA TYR A 68 -0.26 14.50 -16.07
C TYR A 68 -1.58 15.20 -15.72
N SER A 69 -2.68 14.67 -16.24
CA SER A 69 -4.02 15.01 -15.76
C SER A 69 -4.22 14.59 -14.30
N VAL A 70 -5.20 15.20 -13.63
CA VAL A 70 -5.60 14.83 -12.26
C VAL A 70 -5.91 13.33 -12.14
N ALA A 71 -6.55 12.73 -13.16
CA ALA A 71 -6.85 11.29 -13.18
C ALA A 71 -5.57 10.44 -13.20
N GLN A 72 -4.56 10.84 -13.98
CA GLN A 72 -3.27 10.17 -14.01
C GLN A 72 -2.51 10.33 -12.69
N ILE A 73 -2.57 11.51 -12.05
CA ILE A 73 -1.96 11.73 -10.72
C ILE A 73 -2.64 10.83 -9.67
N ARG A 74 -3.97 10.70 -9.70
CA ARG A 74 -4.71 9.77 -8.81
C ARG A 74 -4.27 8.33 -8.99
N HIS A 75 -4.15 7.89 -10.24
CA HIS A 75 -3.67 6.54 -10.55
C HIS A 75 -2.23 6.32 -10.08
N LEU A 76 -1.35 7.30 -10.28
CA LEU A 76 0.04 7.24 -9.83
C LEU A 76 0.14 7.13 -8.31
N LEU A 77 -0.58 7.98 -7.56
CA LEU A 77 -0.62 7.92 -6.10
C LEU A 77 -1.16 6.57 -5.59
N SER A 78 -2.22 6.04 -6.21
CA SER A 78 -2.75 4.72 -5.88
C SER A 78 -1.72 3.60 -6.10
N LYS A 79 -0.96 3.67 -7.20
CA LYS A 79 0.13 2.72 -7.46
C LYS A 79 1.26 2.84 -6.43
N MET A 80 1.62 4.06 -6.05
CA MET A 80 2.63 4.33 -5.01
C MET A 80 2.26 3.69 -3.67
N GLU A 81 1.01 3.87 -3.23
CA GLU A 81 0.48 3.26 -2.02
C GLU A 81 0.47 1.73 -2.12
N MET A 82 -0.07 1.17 -3.21
CA MET A 82 -0.17 -0.28 -3.39
C MET A 82 1.19 -0.97 -3.28
N VAL A 83 2.21 -0.43 -3.95
CA VAL A 83 3.57 -0.99 -3.94
C VAL A 83 4.24 -0.81 -2.57
N ASP A 84 4.06 0.33 -1.91
CA ASP A 84 4.60 0.57 -0.56
C ASP A 84 4.01 -0.43 0.45
N GLN A 85 2.68 -0.56 0.47
CA GLN A 85 1.99 -1.44 1.42
C GLN A 85 2.26 -2.92 1.15
N LEU A 86 2.38 -3.35 -0.12
CA LEU A 86 2.71 -4.73 -0.48
C LEU A 86 3.93 -5.27 0.27
N TYR A 87 5.04 -4.53 0.30
CA TYR A 87 6.27 -5.01 0.94
C TYR A 87 6.27 -4.83 2.45
N ARG A 88 5.55 -3.82 2.98
CA ARG A 88 5.36 -3.67 4.43
C ARG A 88 4.50 -4.81 4.98
N ASP A 89 3.43 -5.18 4.30
CA ASP A 89 2.59 -6.33 4.64
C ASP A 89 3.40 -7.64 4.53
N SER A 90 4.22 -7.76 3.49
CA SER A 90 5.13 -8.92 3.32
C SER A 90 6.10 -9.05 4.49
N LEU A 91 6.67 -7.95 5.00
CA LEU A 91 7.53 -7.94 6.20
C LEU A 91 6.78 -8.39 7.45
N MET A 92 5.51 -8.00 7.60
CA MET A 92 4.68 -8.42 8.73
C MET A 92 4.29 -9.90 8.67
N SER A 93 4.30 -10.50 7.47
CA SER A 93 3.91 -11.90 7.23
C SER A 93 5.03 -12.92 7.45
N VAL A 94 6.28 -12.49 7.59
CA VAL A 94 7.44 -13.37 7.73
C VAL A 94 8.26 -13.04 8.97
N PRO A 95 8.85 -14.04 9.66
CA PRO A 95 9.78 -13.75 10.74
C PRO A 95 11.05 -13.09 10.19
N GLY A 96 11.74 -12.30 11.02
CA GLY A 96 13.00 -11.64 10.65
C GLY A 96 14.14 -12.60 10.26
N THR A 97 14.01 -13.88 10.59
CA THR A 97 14.94 -14.96 10.22
C THR A 97 14.64 -15.57 8.86
N ASP A 98 13.53 -15.21 8.21
CA ASP A 98 13.18 -15.69 6.88
C ASP A 98 14.15 -15.12 5.84
N GLN A 99 14.64 -15.97 4.93
CA GLN A 99 15.57 -15.57 3.86
C GLN A 99 15.03 -14.44 2.97
N ARG A 100 13.70 -14.29 2.87
CA ARG A 100 13.03 -13.25 2.06
C ARG A 100 13.01 -11.89 2.76
N TYR A 101 13.16 -11.86 4.09
CA TYR A 101 13.01 -10.65 4.90
C TYR A 101 13.90 -9.50 4.39
N LEU A 102 15.18 -9.78 4.16
CA LEU A 102 16.14 -8.77 3.66
C LEU A 102 15.78 -8.26 2.27
N GLY A 103 15.18 -9.10 1.43
CA GLY A 103 14.66 -8.71 0.12
C GLY A 103 13.50 -7.71 0.24
N TYR A 104 12.54 -7.98 1.13
CA TYR A 104 11.44 -7.06 1.40
C TYR A 104 11.90 -5.74 2.02
N VAL A 105 12.85 -5.77 2.96
CA VAL A 105 13.46 -4.55 3.51
C VAL A 105 14.10 -3.71 2.39
N SER A 106 14.86 -4.35 1.50
CA SER A 106 15.51 -3.67 0.38
C SER A 106 14.49 -3.02 -0.57
N LYS A 107 13.37 -3.69 -0.84
CA LYS A 107 12.26 -3.15 -1.62
C LYS A 107 11.57 -1.96 -0.95
N VAL A 108 11.29 -2.03 0.35
CA VAL A 108 10.73 -0.89 1.11
C VAL A 108 11.64 0.32 1.00
N ILE A 109 12.96 0.16 1.21
CA ILE A 109 13.92 1.27 1.12
C ILE A 109 13.96 1.87 -0.29
N ALA A 110 13.99 1.03 -1.33
CA ALA A 110 14.02 1.49 -2.71
C ALA A 110 12.73 2.24 -3.09
N ASN A 111 11.57 1.69 -2.70
CA ASN A 111 10.26 2.29 -2.98
C ASN A 111 10.04 3.58 -2.17
N ASP A 112 10.49 3.66 -0.92
CA ASP A 112 10.44 4.91 -0.12
C ASP A 112 11.21 6.04 -0.82
N LYS A 113 12.40 5.74 -1.36
CA LYS A 113 13.20 6.71 -2.11
C LYS A 113 12.50 7.15 -3.41
N ALA A 114 11.95 6.20 -4.16
CA ALA A 114 11.25 6.50 -5.40
C ALA A 114 9.98 7.33 -5.15
N ASN A 115 9.19 6.93 -4.16
CA ASN A 115 7.96 7.61 -3.77
C ASN A 115 8.22 9.05 -3.29
N GLN A 116 9.29 9.29 -2.53
CA GLN A 116 9.69 10.65 -2.13
C GLN A 116 10.07 11.52 -3.33
N ALA A 117 10.79 10.95 -4.31
CA ALA A 117 11.15 11.69 -5.53
C ALA A 117 9.90 12.07 -6.34
N ILE A 118 8.98 11.12 -6.54
CA ILE A 118 7.75 11.33 -7.30
C ILE A 118 6.82 12.30 -6.57
N LEU A 119 6.60 12.13 -5.27
CA LEU A 119 5.75 13.03 -4.49
C LEU A 119 6.30 14.46 -4.49
N THR A 120 7.63 14.62 -4.44
CA THR A 120 8.26 15.95 -4.57
C THR A 120 7.91 16.60 -5.90
N LYS A 121 7.92 15.86 -7.02
CA LYS A 121 7.50 16.38 -8.33
C LYS A 121 5.99 16.71 -8.35
N ILE A 122 5.14 15.85 -7.80
CA ILE A 122 3.69 16.11 -7.70
C ILE A 122 3.43 17.40 -6.92
N ILE A 123 4.07 17.56 -5.74
CA ILE A 123 3.91 18.75 -4.90
C ILE A 123 4.43 20.00 -5.60
N ALA A 124 5.54 19.92 -6.33
CA ALA A 124 6.04 21.03 -7.13
C ALA A 124 5.05 21.46 -8.23
N ASN A 125 4.30 20.52 -8.80
CA ASN A 125 3.34 20.80 -9.89
C ASN A 125 2.02 21.40 -9.39
N MET A 126 1.45 20.87 -8.31
CA MET A 126 0.08 21.22 -7.89
C MET A 126 -0.08 21.59 -6.41
N GLY A 127 1.01 21.69 -5.66
CA GLY A 127 0.98 21.79 -4.20
C GLY A 127 0.61 20.46 -3.54
N TRP A 128 0.23 20.51 -2.25
CA TRP A 128 -0.18 19.28 -1.54
C TRP A 128 -1.36 18.60 -2.25
N PRO A 129 -1.33 17.27 -2.48
CA PRO A 129 -2.47 16.54 -3.02
C PRO A 129 -3.68 16.68 -2.09
N LYS A 130 -4.70 17.41 -2.54
CA LYS A 130 -5.89 17.76 -1.76
C LYS A 130 -7.01 16.73 -1.89
N LEU A 131 -7.77 16.52 -0.82
CA LEU A 131 -8.90 15.59 -0.77
C LEU A 131 -9.91 15.84 -1.91
N SER A 132 -10.26 17.10 -2.16
CA SER A 132 -11.18 17.52 -3.22
C SER A 132 -10.71 17.20 -4.64
N VAL A 133 -9.39 17.02 -4.84
CA VAL A 133 -8.78 16.82 -6.16
C VAL A 133 -8.43 15.35 -6.40
N VAL A 134 -7.69 14.75 -5.47
CA VAL A 134 -7.17 13.38 -5.63
C VAL A 134 -8.00 12.32 -4.90
N GLY A 135 -8.99 12.73 -4.10
CA GLY A 135 -9.81 11.84 -3.28
C GLY A 135 -9.04 11.24 -2.09
N SER A 136 -9.76 10.52 -1.24
CA SER A 136 -9.23 10.00 0.03
C SER A 136 -8.02 9.09 -0.17
N GLN A 137 -8.04 8.23 -1.18
CA GLN A 137 -6.93 7.34 -1.49
C GLN A 137 -5.66 8.11 -1.89
N GLY A 138 -5.79 9.11 -2.77
CA GLY A 138 -4.64 9.91 -3.21
C GLY A 138 -4.01 10.70 -2.06
N VAL A 139 -4.84 11.26 -1.18
CA VAL A 139 -4.37 11.94 0.04
C VAL A 139 -3.67 10.97 0.99
N ASN A 140 -4.23 9.76 1.18
CA ASN A 140 -3.63 8.72 2.01
C ASN A 140 -2.25 8.32 1.49
N ALA A 141 -2.13 8.05 0.20
CA ALA A 141 -0.88 7.72 -0.46
C ALA A 141 0.18 8.81 -0.25
N ALA A 142 -0.17 10.08 -0.51
CA ALA A 142 0.75 11.20 -0.31
C ALA A 142 1.19 11.34 1.15
N TRP A 143 0.26 11.16 2.09
CA TRP A 143 0.54 11.22 3.52
C TRP A 143 1.46 10.09 3.99
N LEU A 144 1.23 8.83 3.56
CA LEU A 144 2.06 7.68 3.92
C LEU A 144 3.52 7.90 3.53
N VAL A 145 3.78 8.46 2.34
CA VAL A 145 5.13 8.77 1.89
C VAL A 145 5.82 9.77 2.84
N VAL A 146 5.13 10.82 3.26
CA VAL A 146 5.70 11.78 4.23
C VAL A 146 5.86 11.13 5.60
N TRP A 147 4.86 10.39 6.07
CA TRP A 147 4.86 9.76 7.38
C TRP A 147 5.99 8.73 7.53
N HIS A 148 6.30 7.94 6.50
CA HIS A 148 7.41 6.99 6.50
C HIS A 148 8.79 7.63 6.31
N ALA A 149 8.86 8.84 5.76
CA ALA A 149 10.13 9.48 5.45
C ALA A 149 10.95 9.87 6.70
N LYS A 150 12.21 10.27 6.46
CA LYS A 150 13.07 10.85 7.51
C LYS A 150 12.54 12.21 7.95
N ARG A 151 12.95 12.61 9.16
CA ARG A 151 12.54 13.87 9.80
C ARG A 151 12.66 15.10 8.91
N SER A 152 13.79 15.26 8.20
CA SER A 152 14.01 16.39 7.29
C SER A 152 12.98 16.49 6.17
N TYR A 153 12.53 15.36 5.61
CA TYR A 153 11.49 15.33 4.58
C TYR A 153 10.11 15.63 5.19
N GLN A 154 9.84 15.13 6.40
CA GLN A 154 8.61 15.46 7.13
C GLN A 154 8.51 16.95 7.43
N ASP A 155 9.56 17.54 8.02
CA ASP A 155 9.59 18.97 8.35
C ASP A 155 9.43 19.84 7.10
N ARG A 156 10.01 19.42 5.96
CA ARG A 156 9.88 20.12 4.67
C ARG A 156 8.42 20.27 4.21
N TYR A 157 7.61 19.22 4.36
CA TYR A 157 6.23 19.21 3.86
C TYR A 157 5.16 19.43 4.93
N PHE A 158 5.54 19.40 6.21
CA PHE A 158 4.61 19.63 7.32
C PHE A 158 3.83 20.95 7.20
N PRO A 159 4.40 22.10 6.80
CA PRO A 159 3.64 23.33 6.60
C PRO A 159 2.53 23.20 5.55
N LEU A 160 2.76 22.44 4.47
CA LEU A 160 1.74 22.21 3.44
C LEU A 160 0.63 21.28 3.94
N ILE A 161 0.98 20.26 4.72
CA ILE A 161 0.02 19.35 5.35
C ILE A 161 -0.84 20.11 6.39
N LYS A 162 -0.23 20.97 7.20
CA LYS A 162 -0.93 21.85 8.14
C LYS A 162 -1.92 22.76 7.41
N LYS A 163 -1.50 23.39 6.32
CA LYS A 163 -2.39 24.22 5.50
C LYS A 163 -3.51 23.40 4.86
N ALA A 164 -3.25 22.18 4.41
CA ALA A 164 -4.29 21.30 3.87
C ALA A 164 -5.30 20.92 4.97
N HIS A 165 -4.84 20.65 6.19
CA HIS A 165 -5.70 20.35 7.34
C HIS A 165 -6.59 21.54 7.73
N GLU A 166 -6.03 22.75 7.77
CA GLU A 166 -6.79 23.99 8.02
C GLU A 166 -7.89 24.26 6.98
N ASN A 167 -7.83 23.62 5.81
CA ASN A 167 -8.83 23.72 4.74
C ASN A 167 -9.68 22.45 4.58
N ASP A 168 -9.66 21.52 5.54
CA ASP A 168 -10.36 20.23 5.46
C ASP A 168 -9.97 19.34 4.26
N GLU A 169 -8.75 19.51 3.73
CA GLU A 169 -8.24 18.81 2.54
C GLU A 169 -7.37 17.58 2.88
N ILE A 170 -7.31 17.21 4.15
CA ILE A 170 -6.68 15.99 4.66
C ILE A 170 -7.40 15.52 5.93
N PRO A 171 -7.55 14.20 6.18
CA PRO A 171 -8.13 13.69 7.42
C PRO A 171 -7.39 14.18 8.67
N ASP A 172 -8.14 14.53 9.72
CA ASP A 172 -7.57 15.00 11.00
C ASP A 172 -6.55 14.01 11.60
N ALA A 173 -6.85 12.72 11.52
CA ALA A 173 -5.98 11.66 12.02
C ALA A 173 -4.58 11.70 11.38
N HIS A 174 -4.49 12.02 10.09
CA HIS A 174 -3.22 12.12 9.38
C HIS A 174 -2.38 13.30 9.90
N PHE A 175 -3.01 14.47 10.07
CA PHE A 175 -2.34 15.65 10.61
C PHE A 175 -1.91 15.43 12.06
N THR A 176 -2.82 14.96 12.92
CA THR A 176 -2.54 14.73 14.35
C THR A 176 -1.43 13.70 14.55
N THR A 177 -1.42 12.61 13.78
CA THR A 177 -0.38 11.58 13.84
C THR A 177 0.98 12.14 13.44
N LEU A 178 1.07 12.88 12.32
CA LEU A 178 2.32 13.48 11.88
C LEU A 178 2.79 14.55 12.87
N ARG A 179 1.90 15.43 13.33
CA ARG A 179 2.21 16.46 14.33
C ARG A 179 2.79 15.84 15.61
N LYS A 180 2.20 14.76 16.11
CA LYS A 180 2.70 14.03 17.28
C LYS A 180 4.09 13.45 17.03
N LYS A 181 4.32 12.85 15.85
CA LYS A 181 5.65 12.33 15.44
C LYS A 181 6.71 13.43 15.37
N LEU A 182 6.31 14.66 15.07
CA LEU A 182 7.20 15.82 14.97
C LEU A 182 7.41 16.57 16.30
N ALA A 183 6.64 16.28 17.34
CA ALA A 183 6.85 16.89 18.65
C ALA A 183 8.25 16.54 19.19
N PRO A 184 8.90 17.45 19.95
CA PRO A 184 10.12 17.13 20.68
C PRO A 184 9.87 15.94 21.62
N ALA A 185 10.87 15.08 21.80
CA ALA A 185 10.82 14.10 22.89
C ALA A 185 10.89 14.87 24.22
N HIS A 186 9.92 14.65 25.09
CA HIS A 186 9.90 15.17 26.46
C HIS A 186 10.75 14.29 27.38
#